data_AF-A0A955E777-F1
#
_entry.id   AF-A0A955E777-F1
#
_cell.length_a   1.000
_cell.length_b   1.000
_cell.length_c   1.000
_cell.angle_alpha   90.00
_cell.angle_beta   90.00
_cell.angle_gamma   90.00
#
_symmetry.space_group_name_H-M   'P 1'
#
loop_
_entity.id
_entity.type
_entity.pdbx_description
1 polymer ?
#
loop_
_entity_poly.entity_id
_entity_poly.type
_entity_poly.pdbx_seq_one_letter_code
_entity_poly.pdbx_strand_id
1 'polypeptide(L)'
;MQRDESFSIDRSGALVRSVTPARGSPYEHRCQLWAFENICHAAEEFGDNGFTLEDLVEWASVPHTQAAVALAFLKERGCVTTEGRRSFATPGLHADAMTEYHALREKPE
;
A
#
# COMPACT_ATOMS: atom_id res chain seq x y z
N MET A 1 -12.36 -19.82 -1.13
CA MET A 1 -10.91 -20.12 -1.23
C MET A 1 -10.17 -18.88 -0.79
N GLN A 2 -9.41 -18.98 0.29
CA GLN A 2 -8.67 -17.85 0.88
C GLN A 2 -7.38 -17.62 0.08
N ARG A 3 -7.11 -16.39 -0.32
CA ARG A 3 -5.80 -15.96 -0.84
C ARG A 3 -4.93 -15.69 0.38
N ASP A 4 -3.72 -16.26 0.41
CA ASP A 4 -2.74 -15.91 1.43
C ASP A 4 -1.89 -14.74 0.92
N GLU A 5 -1.74 -13.72 1.75
CA GLU A 5 -1.09 -12.46 1.42
C GLU A 5 -0.30 -11.97 2.62
N SER A 6 0.95 -11.59 2.38
CA SER A 6 1.84 -11.05 3.39
C SER A 6 2.62 -9.85 2.84
N PHE A 7 3.16 -9.07 3.78
CA PHE A 7 4.02 -7.93 3.49
C PHE A 7 5.33 -8.06 4.25
N SER A 8 6.44 -7.66 3.62
CA SER A 8 7.75 -7.50 4.26
C SER A 8 8.48 -6.29 3.69
N ILE A 9 9.56 -5.86 4.34
CA ILE A 9 10.49 -4.87 3.78
C ILE A 9 11.76 -5.59 3.38
N ASP A 10 12.13 -5.53 2.11
CA ASP A 10 13.36 -6.17 1.64
C ASP A 10 14.61 -5.37 2.02
N ARG A 11 15.79 -5.95 1.75
CA ARG A 11 17.09 -5.33 2.08
C ARG A 11 17.33 -3.99 1.38
N SER A 12 16.63 -3.70 0.28
CA SER A 12 16.72 -2.41 -0.42
C SER A 12 15.79 -1.35 0.17
N GLY A 13 14.95 -1.73 1.14
CA GLY A 13 13.92 -0.87 1.71
C GLY A 13 12.62 -0.86 0.91
N ALA A 14 12.43 -1.77 -0.05
CA ALA A 14 11.18 -1.84 -0.79
C ALA A 14 10.13 -2.61 0.02
N LEU A 15 8.91 -2.09 0.05
CA LEU A 15 7.73 -2.81 0.53
C LEU A 15 7.39 -3.91 -0.46
N VAL A 16 7.51 -5.16 -0.02
CA VAL A 16 7.20 -6.36 -0.78
C VAL A 16 5.82 -6.85 -0.39
N ARG A 17 5.01 -7.18 -1.39
CA ARG A 17 3.72 -7.85 -1.25
C ARG A 17 3.83 -9.23 -1.89
N SER A 18 3.72 -10.26 -1.07
CA SER A 18 3.81 -11.66 -1.50
C SER A 18 2.44 -12.30 -1.47
N VAL A 19 2.06 -12.96 -2.57
CA VAL A 19 0.70 -13.47 -2.76
C VAL A 19 0.73 -14.92 -3.21
N THR A 20 0.03 -15.78 -2.48
CA THR A 20 -0.26 -17.16 -2.89
C THR A 20 -1.72 -17.24 -3.36
N PRO A 21 -1.98 -17.26 -4.68
CA PRO A 21 -3.33 -17.32 -5.21
C PRO A 21 -3.92 -18.73 -5.07
N ALA A 22 -5.25 -18.83 -5.06
CA ALA A 22 -5.95 -20.12 -5.01
C ALA A 22 -5.70 -21.02 -6.24
N ARG A 23 -5.32 -20.40 -7.37
CA ARG A 23 -4.86 -21.06 -8.60
C ARG A 23 -3.76 -20.21 -9.23
N GLY A 24 -2.75 -20.87 -9.80
CA GLY A 24 -1.59 -20.21 -10.41
C GLY A 24 -0.33 -20.30 -9.54
N SER A 25 0.70 -19.54 -9.91
CA SER A 25 1.97 -19.50 -9.17
C SER A 25 1.97 -18.35 -8.16
N PRO A 26 2.61 -18.52 -6.99
CA PRO A 26 2.91 -17.41 -6.10
C PRO A 26 3.66 -16.29 -6.83
N TYR A 27 3.41 -15.06 -6.43
CA TYR A 27 4.06 -13.89 -7.03
C TYR A 27 4.36 -12.81 -5.99
N GLU A 28 5.32 -11.97 -6.34
CA GLU A 28 5.70 -10.80 -5.55
C GLU A 28 5.62 -9.53 -6.38
N HIS A 29 5.18 -8.46 -5.74
CA HIS A 29 5.28 -7.11 -6.25
C HIS A 29 5.95 -6.21 -5.21
N ARG A 30 6.62 -5.16 -5.69
CA ARG A 30 7.40 -4.26 -4.85
C ARG A 30 6.94 -2.83 -5.03
N CYS A 31 6.95 -2.07 -3.95
CA CYS A 31 6.81 -0.62 -3.91
C CYS A 31 8.08 -0.04 -3.26
N GLN A 32 8.76 0.85 -3.98
CA GLN A 32 9.91 1.57 -3.46
C GLN A 32 9.45 2.57 -2.41
N LEU A 33 10.29 2.86 -1.41
CA LEU A 33 9.94 3.77 -0.32
C LEU A 33 9.47 5.15 -0.83
N TRP A 34 10.19 5.74 -1.79
CA TRP A 34 9.81 7.04 -2.37
C TRP A 34 8.40 7.02 -2.99
N ALA A 35 8.02 5.90 -3.62
CA ALA A 35 6.70 5.78 -4.22
C ALA A 35 5.65 5.61 -3.13
N PHE A 36 5.95 4.82 -2.10
CA PHE A 36 5.08 4.63 -0.93
C PHE A 36 4.79 5.95 -0.22
N GLU A 37 5.81 6.77 0.04
CA GLU A 37 5.66 8.10 0.65
C GLU A 37 4.79 9.03 -0.22
N ASN A 38 5.06 9.09 -1.54
CA ASN A 38 4.25 9.90 -2.47
C ASN A 38 2.77 9.46 -2.50
N ILE A 39 2.52 8.15 -2.45
CA ILE A 39 1.17 7.59 -2.40
C ILE A 39 0.47 7.96 -1.09
N CYS A 40 1.18 7.92 0.04
CA CYS A 40 0.62 8.30 1.33
C CYS A 40 0.23 9.79 1.34
N HIS A 41 1.09 10.67 0.85
CA HIS A 41 0.76 12.08 0.71
C HIS A 41 -0.42 12.31 -0.23
N ALA A 42 -0.44 11.67 -1.40
CA ALA A 42 -1.57 11.80 -2.33
C ALA A 42 -2.89 11.34 -1.69
N ALA A 43 -2.88 10.22 -0.95
CA ALA A 43 -4.07 9.72 -0.27
C ALA A 43 -4.61 10.69 0.80
N GLU A 44 -3.74 11.37 1.55
CA GLU A 44 -4.14 12.41 2.51
C GLU A 44 -4.76 13.63 1.81
N GLU A 45 -4.17 14.08 0.71
CA GLU A 45 -4.65 15.25 -0.04
C GLU A 45 -6.06 15.06 -0.62
N PHE A 46 -6.46 13.83 -0.94
CA PHE A 46 -7.83 13.55 -1.39
C PHE A 46 -8.88 13.74 -0.28
N GLY A 47 -8.51 13.52 0.99
CA GLY A 47 -9.38 13.66 2.16
C GLY A 47 -10.76 13.03 1.98
N ASP A 48 -11.80 13.78 2.33
CA ASP A 48 -13.20 13.34 2.26
C ASP A 48 -13.73 13.08 0.84
N ASN A 49 -13.01 13.50 -0.21
CA ASN A 49 -13.41 13.18 -1.58
C ASN A 49 -13.17 11.69 -1.90
N GLY A 50 -12.28 11.04 -1.15
CA GLY A 50 -11.79 9.70 -1.41
C GLY A 50 -11.07 9.59 -2.76
N PHE A 51 -10.49 8.42 -3.01
CA PHE A 51 -9.67 8.17 -4.19
C PHE A 51 -9.86 6.74 -4.74
N THR A 52 -9.53 6.59 -6.01
CA THR A 52 -9.34 5.30 -6.69
C THR A 52 -7.86 4.96 -6.80
N LEU A 53 -7.55 3.75 -7.26
CA LEU A 53 -6.16 3.38 -7.52
C LEU A 53 -5.57 4.24 -8.64
N GLU A 54 -6.36 4.50 -9.67
CA GLU A 54 -6.01 5.32 -10.83
C GLU A 54 -5.69 6.76 -10.40
N ASP A 55 -6.49 7.33 -9.49
CA ASP A 55 -6.21 8.66 -8.92
C ASP A 55 -4.82 8.69 -8.25
N LEU A 56 -4.44 7.67 -7.46
CA LEU A 56 -3.12 7.60 -6.84
C LEU A 56 -1.99 7.48 -7.88
N VAL A 57 -2.18 6.69 -8.92
CA VAL A 57 -1.20 6.52 -10.01
C VAL A 57 -0.91 7.85 -10.69
N GLU A 58 -1.97 8.58 -11.04
CA GLU A 58 -1.86 9.87 -11.73
C GLU A 58 -1.28 10.95 -10.81
N TRP A 59 -1.84 11.09 -9.60
CA TRP A 59 -1.52 12.21 -8.71
C TRP A 59 -0.15 12.07 -8.05
N ALA A 60 0.23 10.85 -7.63
CA ALA A 60 1.54 10.58 -7.05
C ALA A 60 2.64 10.39 -8.12
N SER A 61 2.28 10.32 -9.41
CA SER A 61 3.18 10.04 -10.52
C SER A 61 4.01 8.77 -10.32
N VAL A 62 3.34 7.69 -9.89
CA VAL A 62 3.97 6.41 -9.55
C VAL A 62 3.54 5.29 -10.50
N PRO A 63 4.35 4.23 -10.68
CA PRO A 63 3.92 3.08 -11.47
C PRO A 63 2.72 2.37 -10.82
N HIS A 64 1.78 1.90 -11.65
CA HIS A 64 0.54 1.25 -11.22
C HIS A 64 0.76 0.10 -10.23
N THR A 65 1.74 -0.78 -10.49
CA THR A 65 2.05 -1.90 -9.59
C THR A 65 2.49 -1.42 -8.20
N GLN A 66 3.20 -0.31 -8.10
CA GLN A 66 3.63 0.25 -6.82
C GLN A 66 2.45 0.86 -6.05
N ALA A 67 1.58 1.60 -6.74
CA ALA A 67 0.33 2.10 -6.18
C ALA A 67 -0.54 0.96 -5.63
N ALA A 68 -0.65 -0.15 -6.38
CA ALA A 68 -1.43 -1.31 -5.95
C ALA A 68 -0.85 -1.99 -4.70
N VAL A 69 0.49 -2.10 -4.61
CA VAL A 69 1.18 -2.65 -3.43
C VAL A 69 0.96 -1.77 -2.21
N ALA A 70 1.19 -0.46 -2.34
CA ALA A 70 0.99 0.50 -1.25
C ALA A 70 -0.46 0.49 -0.76
N LEU A 71 -1.43 0.57 -1.66
CA LEU A 71 -2.85 0.59 -1.30
C LEU A 71 -3.28 -0.72 -0.60
N ALA A 72 -2.76 -1.87 -1.04
CA ALA A 72 -3.04 -3.14 -0.37
C ALA A 72 -2.48 -3.16 1.07
N PHE A 73 -1.26 -2.66 1.27
CA PHE A 73 -0.64 -2.56 2.58
C PHE A 73 -1.40 -1.61 3.50
N LEU A 74 -1.72 -0.40 3.03
CA LEU A 74 -2.49 0.59 3.79
C LEU A 74 -3.86 0.06 4.23
N LYS A 75 -4.51 -0.77 3.40
CA LYS A 75 -5.76 -1.44 3.76
C LYS A 75 -5.58 -2.52 4.81
N GLU A 76 -4.54 -3.35 4.68
CA GLU A 76 -4.24 -4.40 5.67
C GLU A 76 -3.90 -3.80 7.04
N ARG A 77 -3.21 -2.65 7.05
CA ARG A 77 -2.88 -1.90 8.27
C ARG A 77 -4.02 -1.03 8.83
N GLY A 78 -5.13 -0.90 8.10
CA GLY A 78 -6.27 -0.09 8.54
C GLY A 78 -6.08 1.42 8.38
N CYS A 79 -5.03 1.88 7.70
CA CYS A 79 -4.82 3.29 7.35
C CYS A 79 -5.79 3.76 6.25
N VAL A 80 -6.39 2.82 5.51
CA VAL A 80 -7.35 3.12 4.44
C VAL A 80 -8.56 2.21 4.54
N THR A 81 -9.76 2.80 4.48
CA THR A 81 -11.03 2.06 4.34
C THR A 81 -11.54 2.15 2.90
N THR A 82 -12.51 1.31 2.54
CA THR A 82 -13.12 1.33 1.19
C THR A 82 -14.63 1.38 1.33
N GLU A 83 -15.25 2.37 0.71
CA GLU A 83 -16.70 2.51 0.61
C GLU A 83 -17.12 2.59 -0.86
N GLY A 84 -17.90 1.60 -1.29
CA GLY A 84 -18.27 1.45 -2.70
C GLY A 84 -17.03 1.29 -3.59
N ARG A 85 -16.79 2.28 -4.47
CA ARG A 85 -15.66 2.29 -5.42
C ARG A 85 -14.48 3.14 -4.96
N ARG A 86 -14.60 3.87 -3.85
CA ARG A 86 -13.58 4.81 -3.37
C ARG A 86 -12.94 4.30 -2.09
N SER A 87 -11.68 4.63 -1.94
CA SER A 87 -10.91 4.43 -0.72
C SER A 87 -10.75 5.76 0.01
N PHE A 88 -10.71 5.71 1.33
CA PHE A 88 -10.64 6.90 2.19
C PHE A 88 -9.50 6.73 3.19
N ALA A 89 -8.66 7.75 3.30
CA ALA A 89 -7.56 7.80 4.24
C ALA A 89 -8.07 8.02 5.67
N THR A 90 -7.44 7.39 6.65
CA THR A 90 -7.60 7.81 8.05
C THR A 90 -6.91 9.17 8.28
N PRO A 91 -7.37 9.99 9.24
CA PRO A 91 -6.67 11.21 9.62
C PRO A 91 -5.23 10.89 10.05
N GLY A 92 -4.24 11.60 9.48
CA GLY A 92 -2.82 11.36 9.77
C GLY A 92 -2.22 10.12 9.09
N LEU A 93 -2.86 9.64 8.01
CA LEU A 93 -2.45 8.45 7.26
C LEU A 93 -0.95 8.39 7.00
N HIS A 94 -0.29 9.48 6.63
CA HIS A 94 1.14 9.44 6.31
C HIS A 94 1.98 9.04 7.52
N ALA A 95 1.71 9.64 8.68
CA ALA A 95 2.44 9.33 9.91
C ALA A 95 2.21 7.87 10.36
N ASP A 96 0.97 7.40 10.28
CA ASP A 96 0.61 6.04 10.64
C ASP A 96 1.21 5.03 9.66
N ALA A 97 1.13 5.30 8.36
CA ALA A 97 1.70 4.47 7.31
C ALA A 97 3.21 4.31 7.45
N MET A 98 3.92 5.39 7.77
CA MET A 98 5.37 5.36 7.99
C MET A 98 5.73 4.62 9.28
N THR A 99 4.90 4.72 10.32
CA THR A 99 5.05 3.93 11.54
C THR A 99 4.92 2.43 11.24
N GLU A 100 3.89 2.02 10.50
CA GLU A 100 3.67 0.63 10.11
C GLU A 100 4.76 0.10 9.18
N TYR A 101 5.23 0.92 8.23
CA TYR A 101 6.36 0.58 7.38
C TYR A 101 7.64 0.33 8.21
N HIS A 102 7.96 1.20 9.15
CA HIS A 102 9.15 1.02 9.99
C HIS A 102 9.02 -0.14 10.97
N ALA A 103 7.84 -0.34 11.56
CA ALA A 103 7.56 -1.49 12.41
C ALA A 103 7.70 -2.81 11.63
N LEU A 104 7.30 -2.84 10.35
CA LEU A 104 7.51 -3.98 9.48
C LEU A 104 8.99 -4.19 9.15
N ARG A 105 9.73 -3.11 8.89
CA ARG A 105 11.18 -3.16 8.62
C ARG A 105 11.99 -3.72 9.79
N GLU A 106 11.56 -3.47 11.03
CA GLU A 106 12.24 -3.94 12.25
C GLU A 106 11.96 -5.41 12.57
N LYS A 107 11.02 -6.06 11.88
CA LYS A 107 10.75 -7.49 11.99
C LYS A 107 11.51 -8.22 10.87
N PRO A 108 12.75 -8.69 11.11
CA PRO A 108 13.43 -9.51 10.12
C PRO A 108 12.65 -10.81 9.88
N GLU A 109 12.62 -11.23 8.60
CA GLU A 109 12.06 -12.51 8.15
C GLU A 109 12.66 -13.72 8.87
#